data_AF-A0A1G1M4M7-F1
#
_entry.id   AF-A0A1G1M4M7-F1
#
_cell.length_a   1.000
_cell.length_b   1.000
_cell.length_c   1.000
_cell.angle_alpha   90.00
_cell.angle_beta   90.00
_cell.angle_gamma   90.00
#
_symmetry.space_group_name_H-M   'P 1'
#
loop_
_entity.id
_entity.type
_entity.pdbx_description
1 polymer ?
#
loop_
_entity_poly.entity_id
_entity_poly.type
_entity_poly.pdbx_seq_one_letter_code
_entity_poly.pdbx_strand_id
1 'polypeptide(L)'
;MQHPKLWKHLQGATLKSWGAKSLQEAGMRGEPFIVGDGFARIGEGSGSTNMLKGSGVDEAWTTGVQLAEGMIQLLKEKKAFTKENLEATYLKNRRASWVEKDNRIAKKARDGFSHNFVLGMMGMGMAGFTNGLLNIPAKLKPVYEHIPSLENYYKGKVTPEVIEKARKEANETNTSMHDALMDAAGWPKIQFDGKLLISHQDALLLGGKVQAAEGYADHVLFMDAGKCQKCRAKVCIEMCSGQAITAGSDGGVPLFDREKCIHCAACLWNCAYAREEGSDLTNVDFRAGSGGLHSNVN
;
A
#
# COMPACT_ATOMS: atom_id res chain seq x y z
N MET A 1 18.22 3.06 8.21
CA MET A 1 18.58 4.49 8.15
C MET A 1 20.06 4.78 8.44
N GLN A 2 20.77 3.95 9.21
CA GLN A 2 22.19 4.17 9.54
C GLN A 2 23.18 3.79 8.41
N HIS A 3 22.74 3.75 7.15
CA HIS A 3 23.66 3.51 6.04
C HIS A 3 24.70 4.65 6.00
N PRO A 4 26.01 4.38 5.91
CA PRO A 4 27.05 5.40 6.11
C PRO A 4 26.91 6.65 5.24
N LYS A 5 26.46 6.48 3.98
CA LYS A 5 26.24 7.60 3.06
C LYS A 5 25.08 8.53 3.46
N LEU A 6 24.09 8.00 4.16
CA LEU A 6 22.93 8.76 4.64
C LEU A 6 23.17 9.30 6.06
N TRP A 7 23.75 8.47 6.94
CA TRP A 7 23.88 8.78 8.36
C TRP A 7 24.66 10.05 8.65
N LYS A 8 25.71 10.35 7.86
CA LYS A 8 26.47 11.60 7.98
C LYS A 8 25.63 12.88 7.84
N HIS A 9 24.44 12.78 7.23
CA HIS A 9 23.49 13.89 7.08
C HIS A 9 22.35 13.86 8.08
N LEU A 10 22.12 12.71 8.73
CA LEU A 10 20.98 12.47 9.61
C LEU A 10 21.37 12.50 11.09
N GLN A 11 22.62 12.22 11.42
CA GLN A 11 23.09 12.22 12.80
C GLN A 11 22.85 13.58 13.47
N GLY A 12 22.16 13.58 14.60
CA GLY A 12 21.79 14.80 15.34
C GLY A 12 20.54 15.52 14.81
N ALA A 13 19.93 15.04 13.72
CA ALA A 13 18.65 15.56 13.25
C ALA A 13 17.51 15.20 14.22
N THR A 14 16.32 15.76 13.99
CA THR A 14 15.12 15.49 14.78
C THR A 14 13.98 15.11 13.86
N LEU A 15 13.32 13.99 14.14
CA LEU A 15 12.13 13.57 13.42
C LEU A 15 10.99 14.55 13.72
N LYS A 16 10.46 15.21 12.69
CA LYS A 16 9.41 16.23 12.84
C LYS A 16 8.01 15.66 12.70
N SER A 17 7.85 14.69 11.80
CA SER A 17 6.60 13.99 11.55
C SER A 17 6.93 12.63 10.95
N TRP A 18 6.00 11.70 11.04
CA TRP A 18 6.09 10.36 10.48
C TRP A 18 4.73 10.00 9.88
N GLY A 19 4.75 9.24 8.79
CA GLY A 19 3.55 8.70 8.17
C GLY A 19 3.89 7.57 7.22
N ALA A 20 2.88 6.86 6.77
CA ALA A 20 3.03 5.83 5.75
C ALA A 20 1.83 5.81 4.80
N LYS A 21 2.08 5.45 3.55
CA LYS A 21 1.06 5.32 2.51
C LYS A 21 1.46 4.25 1.52
N SER A 22 0.50 3.46 1.06
CA SER A 22 0.69 2.59 -0.11
C SER A 22 0.73 3.42 -1.39
N LEU A 23 1.54 2.99 -2.35
CA LEU A 23 1.55 3.52 -3.72
C LEU A 23 1.11 2.42 -4.69
N GLN A 24 0.25 2.77 -5.63
CA GLN A 24 -0.26 1.86 -6.66
C GLN A 24 0.70 1.80 -7.85
N GLU A 25 1.67 0.89 -7.76
CA GLU A 25 2.73 0.80 -8.77
C GLU A 25 2.29 0.19 -10.11
N ALA A 26 1.10 -0.38 -10.18
CA ALA A 26 0.56 -0.96 -11.42
C ALA A 26 0.26 0.12 -12.48
N GLY A 27 0.06 1.38 -12.08
CA GLY A 27 -0.25 2.49 -12.99
C GLY A 27 -1.33 2.12 -14.00
N MET A 28 -1.07 2.40 -15.28
CA MET A 28 -1.98 2.08 -16.39
C MET A 28 -2.33 0.59 -16.52
N ARG A 29 -1.47 -0.31 -16.06
CA ARG A 29 -1.74 -1.76 -16.14
C ARG A 29 -2.84 -2.19 -15.18
N GLY A 30 -3.01 -1.47 -14.07
CA GLY A 30 -4.09 -1.66 -13.10
C GLY A 30 -5.22 -0.65 -13.27
N GLU A 31 -5.40 -0.06 -14.46
CA GLU A 31 -6.42 0.94 -14.71
C GLU A 31 -7.84 0.34 -14.60
N PRO A 32 -8.71 0.88 -13.73
CA PRO A 32 -10.10 0.43 -13.62
C PRO A 32 -10.97 1.08 -14.72
N PHE A 33 -12.27 0.78 -14.71
CA PHE A 33 -13.23 1.62 -15.43
C PHE A 33 -13.11 3.07 -14.95
N ILE A 34 -12.75 3.98 -15.85
CA ILE A 34 -12.53 5.39 -15.48
C ILE A 34 -13.86 6.13 -15.27
N VAL A 35 -14.89 5.80 -16.04
CA VAL A 35 -16.19 6.48 -16.01
C VAL A 35 -17.33 5.47 -15.95
N GLY A 36 -18.45 5.89 -15.38
CA GLY A 36 -19.75 5.21 -15.40
C GLY A 36 -20.86 6.22 -15.12
N ASP A 37 -22.09 5.75 -14.95
CA ASP A 37 -23.23 6.65 -14.74
C ASP A 37 -23.10 7.40 -13.42
N GLY A 38 -22.97 8.73 -13.51
CA GLY A 38 -22.84 9.62 -12.36
C GLY A 38 -21.47 9.58 -11.66
N PHE A 39 -20.46 8.87 -12.18
CA PHE A 39 -19.13 8.84 -11.56
C PHE A 39 -17.97 8.85 -12.56
N ALA A 40 -16.84 9.38 -12.11
CA ALA A 40 -15.55 9.32 -12.80
C ALA A 40 -14.40 9.17 -11.79
N ARG A 41 -13.29 8.56 -12.20
CA ARG A 41 -12.08 8.36 -11.40
C ARG A 41 -10.95 9.27 -11.91
N ILE A 42 -10.21 9.85 -10.97
CA ILE A 42 -9.01 10.68 -11.19
C ILE A 42 -7.89 10.19 -10.26
N GLY A 43 -6.69 10.73 -10.42
CA GLY A 43 -5.58 10.41 -9.51
C GLY A 43 -5.07 8.98 -9.60
N GLU A 44 -4.30 8.58 -8.59
CA GLU A 44 -3.72 7.25 -8.47
C GLU A 44 -4.77 6.13 -8.64
N GLY A 45 -5.95 6.29 -8.03
CA GLY A 45 -7.07 5.34 -8.13
C GLY A 45 -7.69 5.22 -9.53
N SER A 46 -7.21 6.00 -10.50
CA SER A 46 -7.55 5.89 -11.92
C SER A 46 -6.42 5.30 -12.76
N GLY A 47 -5.35 4.77 -12.14
CA GLY A 47 -4.20 4.20 -12.84
C GLY A 47 -3.28 5.24 -13.48
N SER A 48 -3.26 6.49 -12.99
CA SER A 48 -2.50 7.57 -13.61
C SER A 48 -1.03 7.66 -13.16
N THR A 49 -0.62 6.92 -12.13
CA THR A 49 0.73 6.98 -11.55
C THR A 49 1.81 6.50 -12.53
N ASN A 50 2.86 7.29 -12.72
CA ASN A 50 3.98 6.97 -13.59
C ASN A 50 5.20 6.52 -12.78
N MET A 51 5.28 5.22 -12.54
CA MET A 51 6.40 4.62 -11.80
C MET A 51 7.74 4.68 -12.51
N LEU A 52 7.75 4.90 -13.84
CA LEU A 52 9.01 5.03 -14.60
C LEU A 52 9.71 6.35 -14.28
N LYS A 53 8.93 7.43 -14.16
CA LYS A 53 9.42 8.77 -13.80
C LYS A 53 9.47 9.01 -12.29
N GLY A 54 8.80 8.16 -11.50
CA GLY A 54 8.62 8.38 -10.07
C GLY A 54 7.65 9.54 -9.79
N SER A 55 6.71 9.79 -10.70
CA SER A 55 5.71 10.86 -10.62
C SER A 55 4.29 10.30 -10.47
N GLY A 56 3.43 11.08 -9.84
CA GLY A 56 2.02 10.73 -9.66
C GLY A 56 1.14 11.92 -9.26
N VAL A 57 1.71 12.93 -8.59
CA VAL A 57 0.99 14.14 -8.18
C VAL A 57 0.57 14.97 -9.40
N ASP A 58 1.47 15.19 -10.36
CA ASP A 58 1.18 15.98 -11.56
C ASP A 58 0.13 15.30 -12.45
N GLU A 59 0.23 13.97 -12.60
CA GLU A 59 -0.74 13.17 -13.32
C GLU A 59 -2.10 13.18 -12.60
N ALA A 60 -2.10 13.06 -11.27
CA ALA A 60 -3.31 13.12 -10.48
C ALA A 60 -4.01 14.48 -10.60
N TRP A 61 -3.25 15.56 -10.48
CA TRP A 61 -3.76 16.91 -10.66
C TRP A 61 -4.34 17.10 -12.07
N THR A 62 -3.59 16.69 -13.09
CA THR A 62 -4.01 16.84 -14.49
C THR A 62 -5.30 16.07 -14.78
N THR A 63 -5.42 14.83 -14.30
CA THR A 63 -6.67 14.06 -14.48
C THR A 63 -7.86 14.69 -13.76
N GLY A 64 -7.63 15.37 -12.61
CA GLY A 64 -8.63 16.19 -11.94
C GLY A 64 -9.11 17.38 -12.77
N VAL A 65 -8.16 18.15 -13.34
CA VAL A 65 -8.47 19.28 -14.22
C VAL A 65 -9.26 18.82 -15.45
N GLN A 66 -8.84 17.73 -16.10
CA GLN A 66 -9.54 17.18 -17.27
C GLN A 66 -10.98 16.76 -16.96
N LEU A 67 -11.22 16.17 -15.79
CA LEU A 67 -12.58 15.83 -15.36
C LEU A 67 -13.41 17.10 -15.16
N ALA A 68 -12.86 18.11 -14.48
CA ALA A 68 -13.54 19.38 -14.25
C ALA A 68 -13.91 20.07 -15.57
N GLU A 69 -13.01 20.12 -16.55
CA GLU A 69 -13.27 20.67 -17.88
C GLU A 69 -14.38 19.91 -18.61
N GLY A 70 -14.35 18.57 -18.59
CA GLY A 70 -15.38 17.73 -19.18
C GLY A 70 -16.76 17.96 -18.54
N MET A 71 -16.82 18.05 -17.20
CA MET A 71 -18.05 18.35 -16.48
C MET A 71 -18.60 19.75 -16.81
N ILE A 72 -17.73 20.77 -16.87
CA ILE A 72 -18.13 22.14 -17.25
C ILE A 72 -18.72 22.15 -18.66
N GLN A 73 -18.14 21.41 -19.60
CA GLN A 73 -18.69 21.27 -20.94
C GLN A 73 -20.10 20.66 -20.92
N LEU A 74 -20.30 19.54 -20.22
CA LEU A 74 -21.61 18.89 -20.13
C LEU A 74 -22.66 19.80 -19.49
N LEU A 75 -22.29 20.55 -18.45
CA LEU A 75 -23.17 21.53 -17.79
C LEU A 75 -23.58 22.65 -18.74
N LYS A 76 -22.65 23.21 -19.52
CA LYS A 76 -22.95 24.24 -20.53
C LYS A 76 -23.88 23.72 -21.63
N GLU A 77 -23.70 22.47 -22.02
CA GLU A 77 -24.54 21.78 -23.01
C GLU A 77 -25.86 21.25 -22.43
N LYS A 78 -26.10 21.43 -21.11
CA LYS A 78 -27.26 20.91 -20.38
C LYS A 78 -27.44 19.38 -20.54
N LYS A 79 -26.34 18.65 -20.61
CA LYS A 79 -26.33 17.18 -20.72
C LYS A 79 -26.22 16.52 -19.35
N ALA A 80 -26.84 15.35 -19.21
CA ALA A 80 -26.73 14.53 -18.01
C ALA A 80 -25.33 13.89 -17.89
N PHE A 81 -24.91 13.57 -16.67
CA PHE A 81 -23.64 12.88 -16.39
C PHE A 81 -23.75 11.36 -16.57
N THR A 82 -24.24 10.93 -17.74
CA THR A 82 -24.22 9.50 -18.12
C THR A 82 -22.81 9.06 -18.48
N LYS A 83 -22.58 7.75 -18.46
CA LYS A 83 -21.31 7.17 -18.90
C LYS A 83 -20.89 7.68 -20.28
N GLU A 84 -21.79 7.65 -21.27
CA GLU A 84 -21.49 8.05 -22.65
C GLU A 84 -21.06 9.52 -22.75
N ASN A 85 -21.72 10.40 -22.00
CA ASN A 85 -21.40 11.82 -21.98
C ASN A 85 -20.02 12.08 -21.32
N LEU A 86 -19.70 11.35 -20.26
CA LEU A 86 -18.39 11.41 -19.61
C LEU A 86 -17.29 10.78 -20.49
N GLU A 87 -17.62 9.76 -21.29
CA GLU A 87 -16.69 9.20 -22.28
C GLU A 87 -16.36 10.22 -23.37
N ALA A 88 -17.38 10.90 -23.90
CA ALA A 88 -17.25 11.89 -24.97
C ALA A 88 -16.49 13.16 -24.58
N THR A 89 -16.47 13.50 -23.28
CA THR A 89 -15.84 14.71 -22.76
C THR A 89 -14.55 14.38 -21.99
N TYR A 90 -14.66 13.92 -20.75
CA TYR A 90 -13.53 13.65 -19.87
C TYR A 90 -12.62 12.53 -20.40
N LEU A 91 -13.16 11.33 -20.65
CA LEU A 91 -12.31 10.18 -21.00
C LEU A 91 -11.59 10.40 -22.32
N LYS A 92 -12.28 10.91 -23.33
CA LYS A 92 -11.69 11.27 -24.63
C LYS A 92 -10.51 12.22 -24.47
N ASN A 93 -10.68 13.31 -23.71
CA ASN A 93 -9.61 14.28 -23.48
C ASN A 93 -8.44 13.67 -22.70
N ARG A 94 -8.73 12.86 -21.68
CA ARG A 94 -7.70 12.13 -20.93
C ARG A 94 -6.89 11.21 -21.84
N ARG A 95 -7.54 10.43 -22.72
CA ARG A 95 -6.87 9.54 -23.69
C ARG A 95 -6.04 10.28 -24.74
N ALA A 96 -6.37 11.53 -25.04
CA ALA A 96 -5.61 12.36 -25.96
C ALA A 96 -4.45 13.12 -25.27
N SER A 97 -4.32 13.02 -23.95
CA SER A 97 -3.41 13.86 -23.17
C SER A 97 -1.99 13.29 -23.04
N TRP A 98 -1.08 14.13 -22.54
CA TRP A 98 0.28 13.71 -22.21
C TRP A 98 0.31 12.62 -21.13
N VAL A 99 -0.66 12.60 -20.20
CA VAL A 99 -0.77 11.59 -19.15
C VAL A 99 -0.93 10.19 -19.76
N GLU A 100 -1.84 10.03 -20.73
CA GLU A 100 -2.03 8.75 -21.42
C GLU A 100 -0.76 8.33 -22.18
N LYS A 101 -0.12 9.27 -22.88
CA LYS A 101 1.11 9.00 -23.64
C LYS A 101 2.23 8.48 -22.73
N ASP A 102 2.48 9.17 -21.62
CA ASP A 102 3.54 8.83 -20.67
C ASP A 102 3.23 7.53 -19.93
N ASN A 103 1.96 7.29 -19.60
CA ASN A 103 1.53 6.07 -18.94
C ASN A 103 1.64 4.84 -19.84
N ARG A 104 1.46 4.99 -21.17
CA ARG A 104 1.72 3.91 -22.13
C ARG A 104 3.20 3.51 -22.14
N ILE A 105 4.09 4.48 -22.05
CA ILE A 105 5.53 4.24 -21.94
C ILE A 105 5.85 3.50 -20.63
N ALA A 106 5.27 3.93 -19.51
CA ALA A 106 5.53 3.37 -18.19
C ALA A 106 4.82 2.03 -17.91
N LYS A 107 3.81 1.65 -18.72
CA LYS A 107 2.85 0.57 -18.46
C LYS A 107 3.46 -0.76 -17.99
N LYS A 108 4.64 -1.13 -18.49
CA LYS A 108 5.34 -2.39 -18.17
C LYS A 108 6.67 -2.19 -17.45
N ALA A 109 6.95 -0.98 -16.98
CA ALA A 109 8.25 -0.64 -16.36
C ALA A 109 8.49 -1.40 -15.04
N ARG A 110 7.42 -1.82 -14.35
CA ARG A 110 7.50 -2.54 -13.07
C ARG A 110 7.48 -4.06 -13.20
N ASP A 111 7.21 -4.61 -14.38
CA ASP A 111 6.98 -6.05 -14.59
C ASP A 111 8.13 -6.91 -14.05
N GLY A 112 9.38 -6.55 -14.37
CA GLY A 112 10.57 -7.30 -13.98
C GLY A 112 10.74 -7.49 -12.47
N PHE A 113 10.16 -6.60 -11.64
CA PHE A 113 10.22 -6.71 -10.17
C PHE A 113 9.46 -7.93 -9.63
N SER A 114 8.58 -8.53 -10.44
CA SER A 114 7.88 -9.78 -10.09
C SER A 114 8.83 -10.99 -10.08
N HIS A 115 10.01 -10.88 -10.70
CA HIS A 115 11.03 -11.92 -10.66
C HIS A 115 12.03 -11.67 -9.54
N ASN A 116 12.65 -10.49 -9.52
CA ASN A 116 13.56 -10.01 -8.47
C ASN A 116 13.95 -8.55 -8.72
N PHE A 117 14.66 -7.95 -7.76
CA PHE A 117 15.12 -6.57 -7.83
C PHE A 117 16.00 -6.26 -9.07
N VAL A 118 16.94 -7.14 -9.41
CA VAL A 118 17.89 -6.90 -10.51
C VAL A 118 17.17 -6.87 -11.85
N LEU A 119 16.34 -7.88 -12.13
CA LEU A 119 15.52 -7.92 -13.34
C LEU A 119 14.49 -6.79 -13.36
N GLY A 120 13.99 -6.38 -12.20
CA GLY A 120 13.15 -5.19 -12.07
C GLY A 120 13.85 -3.92 -12.55
N MET A 121 15.05 -3.64 -12.02
CA MET A 121 15.83 -2.47 -12.40
C MET A 121 16.23 -2.51 -13.88
N MET A 122 16.63 -3.67 -14.40
CA MET A 122 16.94 -3.86 -15.82
C MET A 122 15.72 -3.59 -16.70
N GLY A 123 14.57 -4.19 -16.37
CA GLY A 123 13.33 -4.03 -17.13
C GLY A 123 12.82 -2.59 -17.14
N MET A 124 12.90 -1.91 -15.99
CA MET A 124 12.57 -0.49 -15.86
C MET A 124 13.49 0.39 -16.70
N GLY A 125 14.81 0.13 -16.68
CA GLY A 125 15.78 0.83 -17.51
C GLY A 125 15.50 0.65 -19.02
N MET A 126 15.24 -0.59 -19.46
CA MET A 126 14.87 -0.90 -20.84
C MET A 126 13.61 -0.14 -21.28
N ALA A 127 12.57 -0.12 -20.44
CA ALA A 127 11.36 0.63 -20.71
C ALA A 127 11.65 2.14 -20.84
N GLY A 128 12.50 2.68 -19.97
CA GLY A 128 12.97 4.07 -20.04
C GLY A 128 13.67 4.42 -21.35
N PHE A 129 14.72 3.68 -21.70
CA PHE A 129 15.54 3.98 -22.88
C PHE A 129 14.83 3.74 -24.22
N THR A 130 13.77 2.93 -24.23
CA THR A 130 13.07 2.55 -25.46
C THR A 130 11.66 3.12 -25.56
N ASN A 131 11.31 4.08 -24.71
CA ASN A 131 9.95 4.64 -24.63
C ASN A 131 8.87 3.55 -24.52
N GLY A 132 9.13 2.53 -23.68
CA GLY A 132 8.20 1.45 -23.37
C GLY A 132 8.15 0.32 -24.41
N LEU A 133 8.96 0.37 -25.48
CA LEU A 133 9.00 -0.68 -26.50
C LEU A 133 9.52 -2.01 -25.94
N LEU A 134 10.57 -1.95 -25.13
CA LEU A 134 11.17 -3.11 -24.47
C LEU A 134 10.89 -3.11 -22.97
N ASN A 135 10.68 -4.30 -22.42
CA ASN A 135 10.50 -4.56 -20.98
C ASN A 135 10.90 -6.01 -20.68
N ILE A 136 11.09 -6.33 -19.41
CA ILE A 136 11.18 -7.72 -18.96
C ILE A 136 9.77 -8.18 -18.59
N PRO A 137 9.16 -9.10 -19.36
CA PRO A 137 7.78 -9.49 -19.14
C PRO A 137 7.65 -10.30 -17.86
N ALA A 138 6.55 -10.07 -17.14
CA ALA A 138 6.14 -10.91 -16.02
C ALA A 138 4.63 -11.06 -15.95
N LYS A 139 4.21 -12.22 -15.46
CA LYS A 139 2.83 -12.44 -15.02
C LYS A 139 2.66 -11.78 -13.67
N LEU A 140 1.78 -10.78 -13.59
CA LEU A 140 1.36 -10.24 -12.30
C LEU A 140 0.59 -11.32 -11.56
N LYS A 141 0.95 -11.52 -10.30
CA LYS A 141 0.27 -12.45 -9.41
C LYS A 141 -0.50 -11.67 -8.35
N PRO A 142 -1.64 -12.21 -7.88
CA PRO A 142 -2.31 -11.71 -6.70
C PRO A 142 -1.36 -11.66 -5.49
N VAL A 143 -1.63 -10.75 -4.55
CA VAL A 143 -0.80 -10.53 -3.36
C VAL A 143 -0.49 -11.80 -2.58
N TYR A 144 -1.51 -12.62 -2.34
CA TYR A 144 -1.37 -13.82 -1.51
C TYR A 144 -0.41 -14.86 -2.10
N GLU A 145 -0.17 -14.86 -3.42
CA GLU A 145 0.81 -15.73 -4.06
C GLU A 145 2.26 -15.27 -3.84
N HIS A 146 2.47 -14.02 -3.43
CA HIS A 146 3.80 -13.50 -3.11
C HIS A 146 4.21 -13.70 -1.66
N ILE A 147 3.31 -14.18 -0.79
CA ILE A 147 3.56 -14.33 0.64
C ILE A 147 3.97 -15.78 0.93
N PRO A 148 5.27 -16.05 1.17
CA PRO A 148 5.72 -17.38 1.59
C PRO A 148 5.33 -17.68 3.04
N SER A 149 5.46 -18.93 3.46
CA SER A 149 5.47 -19.25 4.89
C SER A 149 6.69 -18.64 5.59
N LEU A 150 6.58 -18.38 6.89
CA LEU A 150 7.68 -17.83 7.68
C LEU A 150 8.89 -18.77 7.68
N GLU A 151 8.64 -20.08 7.75
CA GLU A 151 9.67 -21.13 7.73
C GLU A 151 10.45 -21.14 6.42
N ASN A 152 9.78 -20.87 5.28
CA ASN A 152 10.44 -20.74 3.98
C ASN A 152 11.19 -19.41 3.87
N TYR A 153 10.61 -18.30 4.34
CA TYR A 153 11.22 -16.98 4.28
C TYR A 153 12.50 -16.88 5.13
N TYR A 154 12.48 -17.44 6.34
CA TYR A 154 13.61 -17.43 7.27
C TYR A 154 14.50 -18.67 7.20
N LYS A 155 14.37 -19.48 6.14
CA LYS A 155 15.14 -20.72 5.97
C LYS A 155 16.64 -20.46 6.14
N GLY A 156 17.26 -21.20 7.06
CA GLY A 156 18.69 -21.10 7.36
C GLY A 156 19.10 -19.88 8.21
N LYS A 157 18.14 -19.05 8.64
CA LYS A 157 18.38 -17.90 9.53
C LYS A 157 17.69 -18.04 10.89
N VAL A 158 16.43 -18.48 10.89
CA VAL A 158 15.62 -18.67 12.11
C VAL A 158 15.06 -20.08 12.09
N THR A 159 15.14 -20.80 13.22
CA THR A 159 14.62 -22.17 13.29
C THR A 159 13.10 -22.19 13.44
N PRO A 160 12.40 -23.25 13.00
CA PRO A 160 10.96 -23.36 13.16
C PRO A 160 10.48 -23.25 14.61
N GLU A 161 11.28 -23.73 15.58
CA GLU A 161 10.96 -23.66 17.01
C GLU A 161 10.95 -22.22 17.52
N VAL A 162 11.88 -21.38 17.05
CA VAL A 162 11.92 -19.96 17.38
C VAL A 162 10.73 -19.22 16.76
N ILE A 163 10.36 -19.56 15.51
CA ILE A 163 9.17 -19.00 14.85
C ILE A 163 7.90 -19.36 15.62
N GLU A 164 7.76 -20.61 16.05
CA GLU A 164 6.60 -21.06 16.83
C GLU A 164 6.53 -20.35 18.19
N LYS A 165 7.67 -20.23 18.88
CA LYS A 165 7.76 -19.49 20.15
C LYS A 165 7.34 -18.03 19.98
N ALA A 166 7.87 -17.34 18.97
CA ALA A 166 7.52 -15.95 18.67
C ALA A 166 6.03 -15.81 18.36
N ARG A 167 5.44 -16.75 17.62
CA ARG A 167 3.99 -16.75 17.34
C ARG A 167 3.16 -16.91 18.60
N LYS A 168 3.52 -17.85 19.47
CA LYS A 168 2.82 -18.09 20.73
C LYS A 168 2.87 -16.85 21.62
N GLU A 169 4.04 -16.25 21.77
CA GLU A 169 4.22 -15.03 22.56
C GLU A 169 3.44 -13.85 21.99
N ALA A 170 3.47 -13.65 20.67
CA ALA A 170 2.69 -12.61 20.00
C ALA A 170 1.17 -12.77 20.24
N ASN A 171 0.67 -14.00 20.19
CA ASN A 171 -0.74 -14.29 20.47
C ASN A 171 -1.10 -14.08 21.95
N GLU A 172 -0.26 -14.55 22.89
CA GLU A 172 -0.51 -14.40 24.34
C GLU A 172 -0.49 -12.93 24.79
N THR A 173 0.30 -12.09 24.11
CA THR A 173 0.49 -10.67 24.46
C THR A 173 -0.28 -9.71 23.56
N ASN A 174 -1.02 -10.20 22.56
CA ASN A 174 -1.67 -9.40 21.53
C ASN A 174 -0.68 -8.43 20.82
N THR A 175 0.51 -8.92 20.47
CA THR A 175 1.56 -8.13 19.79
C THR A 175 1.93 -8.73 18.42
N SER A 176 3.03 -8.29 17.83
CA SER A 176 3.58 -8.76 16.55
C SER A 176 4.80 -9.65 16.77
N MET A 177 5.08 -10.56 15.83
CA MET A 177 6.30 -11.38 15.83
C MET A 177 7.55 -10.60 15.35
N HIS A 178 7.39 -9.40 14.80
CA HIS A 178 8.41 -8.63 14.08
C HIS A 178 9.75 -8.56 14.81
N ASP A 179 9.77 -7.99 16.03
CA ASP A 179 11.02 -7.77 16.77
C ASP A 179 11.71 -9.10 17.11
N ALA A 180 10.96 -10.11 17.55
CA ALA A 180 11.49 -11.43 17.88
C ALA A 180 12.12 -12.12 16.66
N LEU A 181 11.49 -12.03 15.49
CA LEU A 181 12.00 -12.62 14.25
C LEU A 181 13.19 -11.85 13.67
N MET A 182 13.19 -10.51 13.77
CA MET A 182 14.30 -9.66 13.34
C MET A 182 15.54 -9.90 14.20
N ASP A 183 15.37 -9.99 15.53
CA ASP A 183 16.43 -10.33 16.47
C ASP A 183 17.02 -11.71 16.18
N ALA A 184 16.16 -12.72 16.03
CA ALA A 184 16.59 -14.07 15.70
C ALA A 184 17.30 -14.16 14.35
N ALA A 185 16.92 -13.31 13.39
CA ALA A 185 17.58 -13.21 12.09
C ALA A 185 18.90 -12.40 12.13
N GLY A 186 19.31 -11.92 13.31
CA GLY A 186 20.59 -11.24 13.52
C GLY A 186 20.60 -9.77 13.10
N TRP A 187 19.43 -9.12 13.05
CA TRP A 187 19.38 -7.68 12.78
C TRP A 187 19.99 -6.87 13.93
N PRO A 188 20.77 -5.81 13.62
CA PRO A 188 21.35 -4.96 14.65
C PRO A 188 20.25 -4.19 15.39
N LYS A 189 20.38 -4.12 16.73
CA LYS A 189 19.51 -3.29 17.56
C LYS A 189 19.66 -1.82 17.20
N ILE A 190 18.53 -1.13 17.00
CA ILE A 190 18.50 0.31 16.82
C ILE A 190 18.57 0.94 18.21
N GLN A 191 19.65 1.69 18.47
CA GLN A 191 19.73 2.50 19.68
C GLN A 191 18.88 3.76 19.49
N PHE A 192 17.88 3.93 20.35
CA PHE A 192 17.03 5.11 20.33
C PHE A 192 17.78 6.30 20.93
N ASP A 193 17.76 7.43 20.22
CA ASP A 193 18.36 8.70 20.64
C ASP A 193 17.31 9.71 21.15
N GLY A 194 16.02 9.34 21.12
CA GLY A 194 14.91 10.18 21.57
C GLY A 194 14.62 11.37 20.65
N LYS A 195 15.30 11.50 19.50
CA LYS A 195 15.16 12.62 18.56
C LYS A 195 14.81 12.17 17.16
N LEU A 196 15.64 11.33 16.55
CA LEU A 196 15.46 10.79 15.20
C LEU A 196 15.16 9.30 15.24
N LEU A 197 15.90 8.56 16.07
CA LEU A 197 15.71 7.14 16.31
C LEU A 197 14.89 7.02 17.59
N ILE A 198 13.61 6.70 17.44
CA ILE A 198 12.63 6.61 18.52
C ILE A 198 11.82 5.33 18.38
N SER A 199 11.02 5.00 19.39
CA SER A 199 10.11 3.87 19.28
C SER A 199 9.04 4.13 18.22
N HIS A 200 8.48 3.06 17.65
CA HIS A 200 7.41 3.19 16.67
C HIS A 200 6.17 3.89 17.24
N GLN A 201 5.84 3.65 18.52
CA GLN A 201 4.74 4.35 19.21
C GLN A 201 5.01 5.86 19.33
N ASP A 202 6.25 6.27 19.63
CA ASP A 202 6.60 7.69 19.66
C ASP A 202 6.50 8.32 18.26
N ALA A 203 6.90 7.59 17.20
CA ALA A 203 6.76 8.05 15.83
C ALA A 203 5.29 8.24 15.43
N LEU A 204 4.40 7.32 15.83
CA LEU A 204 2.96 7.45 15.64
C LEU A 204 2.39 8.69 16.34
N LEU A 205 2.80 8.93 17.60
CA LEU A 205 2.41 10.11 18.36
C LEU A 205 2.90 11.42 17.71
N LEU A 206 4.16 11.46 17.25
CA LEU A 206 4.74 12.61 16.56
C LEU A 206 4.09 12.91 15.22
N GLY A 207 3.72 11.88 14.46
CA GLY A 207 3.06 12.08 13.16
C GLY A 207 1.63 12.61 13.29
N GLY A 208 0.94 12.36 14.40
CA GLY A 208 -0.42 12.83 14.62
C GLY A 208 -1.23 11.83 15.43
N LYS A 209 -2.07 12.28 16.37
CA LYS A 209 -3.03 11.36 16.95
C LYS A 209 -4.13 11.07 15.92
N VAL A 210 -4.30 9.81 15.56
CA VAL A 210 -5.49 9.33 14.87
C VAL A 210 -6.65 9.36 15.87
N GLN A 211 -7.73 10.06 15.54
CA GLN A 211 -8.98 10.02 16.30
C GLN A 211 -10.08 9.48 15.39
N ALA A 212 -10.67 8.35 15.79
CA ALA A 212 -11.85 7.81 15.12
C ALA A 212 -13.09 8.37 15.81
N ALA A 213 -14.04 8.88 15.02
CA ALA A 213 -15.30 9.40 15.57
C ALA A 213 -16.11 8.27 16.24
N GLU A 214 -16.72 8.57 17.38
CA GLU A 214 -17.63 7.66 18.05
C GLU A 214 -18.85 7.35 17.17
N GLY A 215 -19.45 6.16 17.37
CA GLY A 215 -20.65 5.73 16.63
C GLY A 215 -20.41 5.16 15.23
N TYR A 216 -19.18 5.20 14.71
CA TYR A 216 -18.83 4.55 13.45
C TYR A 216 -18.39 3.10 13.64
N ALA A 217 -18.62 2.27 12.63
CA ALA A 217 -18.08 0.90 12.57
C ALA A 217 -16.60 0.90 12.13
N ASP A 218 -15.93 -0.21 12.36
CA ASP A 218 -14.56 -0.41 11.91
C ASP A 218 -14.48 -0.46 10.38
N HIS A 219 -13.52 0.29 9.84
CA HIS A 219 -13.32 0.40 8.39
C HIS A 219 -12.36 -0.66 7.83
N VAL A 220 -11.69 -1.44 8.68
CA VAL A 220 -10.88 -2.60 8.27
C VAL A 220 -11.54 -3.85 8.82
N LEU A 221 -11.95 -4.76 7.92
CA LEU A 221 -12.64 -5.99 8.28
C LEU A 221 -11.82 -7.21 7.83
N PHE A 222 -11.93 -8.27 8.63
CA PHE A 222 -11.41 -9.61 8.32
C PHE A 222 -12.60 -10.51 8.00
N MET A 223 -12.78 -10.86 6.72
CA MET A 223 -14.04 -11.40 6.22
C MET A 223 -14.31 -12.84 6.68
N ASP A 224 -13.29 -13.69 6.65
CA ASP A 224 -13.37 -15.11 7.02
C ASP A 224 -12.46 -15.41 8.22
N ALA A 225 -13.09 -15.71 9.35
CA ALA A 225 -12.40 -16.03 10.60
C ALA A 225 -11.60 -17.34 10.52
N GLY A 226 -12.09 -18.34 9.78
CA GLY A 226 -11.43 -19.62 9.61
C GLY A 226 -10.12 -19.49 8.82
N LYS A 227 -10.09 -18.62 7.80
CA LYS A 227 -8.84 -18.26 7.09
C LYS A 227 -7.87 -17.54 8.02
N CYS A 228 -8.36 -16.63 8.85
CA CYS A 228 -7.53 -15.95 9.85
C CYS A 228 -6.91 -16.94 10.84
N GLN A 229 -7.68 -17.88 11.39
CA GLN A 229 -7.19 -18.90 12.34
C GLN A 229 -6.11 -19.81 11.72
N LYS A 230 -6.25 -20.16 10.44
CA LYS A 230 -5.26 -20.99 9.71
C LYS A 230 -4.00 -20.19 9.32
N CYS A 231 -4.08 -18.87 9.26
CA CYS A 231 -2.99 -18.02 8.80
C CYS A 231 -1.86 -17.96 9.83
N ARG A 232 -0.75 -18.66 9.54
CA ARG A 232 0.45 -18.65 10.38
C ARG A 232 1.40 -17.47 10.10
N ALA A 233 1.25 -16.82 8.94
CA ALA A 233 2.11 -15.73 8.51
C ALA A 233 1.73 -14.37 9.11
N LYS A 234 0.42 -14.12 9.27
CA LYS A 234 -0.14 -12.91 9.89
C LYS A 234 0.48 -11.57 9.43
N VAL A 235 0.91 -11.48 8.17
CA VAL A 235 1.63 -10.30 7.63
C VAL A 235 0.81 -9.00 7.75
N CYS A 236 -0.53 -9.08 7.80
CA CYS A 236 -1.37 -7.92 8.09
C CYS A 236 -1.10 -7.26 9.46
N ILE A 237 -0.67 -8.04 10.46
CA ILE A 237 -0.21 -7.54 11.78
C ILE A 237 1.22 -7.00 11.63
N GLU A 238 2.13 -7.84 11.10
CA GLU A 238 3.57 -7.55 11.04
C GLU A 238 3.94 -6.32 10.21
N MET A 239 3.11 -5.97 9.23
CA MET A 239 3.32 -4.86 8.30
C MET A 239 2.31 -3.73 8.52
N CYS A 240 1.55 -3.75 9.63
CA CYS A 240 0.65 -2.65 9.97
C CYS A 240 1.45 -1.43 10.42
N SER A 241 1.68 -0.48 9.50
CA SER A 241 2.45 0.73 9.82
C SER A 241 1.85 1.54 10.97
N GLY A 242 0.52 1.50 11.16
CA GLY A 242 -0.12 2.17 12.29
C GLY A 242 -0.03 1.40 13.62
N GLN A 243 0.46 0.17 13.63
CA GLN A 243 0.24 -0.80 14.74
C GLN A 243 -1.23 -0.84 15.18
N ALA A 244 -2.13 -0.68 14.21
CA ALA A 244 -3.57 -0.69 14.35
C ALA A 244 -4.16 -2.09 14.25
N ILE A 245 -3.38 -3.08 13.81
CA ILE A 245 -3.81 -4.47 13.73
C ILE A 245 -2.89 -5.27 14.66
N THR A 246 -3.46 -6.00 15.60
CA THR A 246 -2.73 -6.81 16.57
C THR A 246 -3.20 -8.26 16.57
N ALA A 247 -2.42 -9.16 17.17
CA ALA A 247 -2.90 -10.51 17.41
C ALA A 247 -4.11 -10.50 18.36
N GLY A 248 -5.03 -11.45 18.16
CA GLY A 248 -6.06 -11.79 19.13
C GLY A 248 -5.54 -12.84 20.10
N SER A 249 -6.10 -12.87 21.31
CA SER A 249 -5.59 -13.68 22.44
C SER A 249 -5.62 -15.20 22.19
N ASP A 250 -6.33 -15.66 21.17
CA ASP A 250 -6.43 -17.05 20.72
C ASP A 250 -5.65 -17.33 19.42
N GLY A 251 -4.93 -16.34 18.87
CA GLY A 251 -4.33 -16.40 17.55
C GLY A 251 -5.34 -16.39 16.39
N GLY A 252 -6.62 -16.11 16.68
CA GLY A 252 -7.74 -16.14 15.76
C GLY A 252 -7.81 -14.94 14.83
N VAL A 253 -8.95 -14.25 14.84
CA VAL A 253 -9.14 -13.04 14.02
C VAL A 253 -8.28 -11.91 14.60
N PRO A 254 -7.47 -11.21 13.78
CA PRO A 254 -6.72 -10.06 14.27
C PRO A 254 -7.65 -9.00 14.85
N LEU A 255 -7.20 -8.33 15.90
CA LEU A 255 -7.91 -7.18 16.47
C LEU A 255 -7.56 -5.93 15.68
N PHE A 256 -8.51 -5.02 15.53
CA PHE A 256 -8.32 -3.75 14.85
C PHE A 256 -8.62 -2.58 15.77
N ASP A 257 -7.66 -1.68 15.92
CA ASP A 257 -7.75 -0.43 16.65
C ASP A 257 -7.81 0.73 15.65
N ARG A 258 -9.02 1.18 15.36
CA ARG A 258 -9.26 2.30 14.44
C ARG A 258 -8.66 3.62 14.92
N GLU A 259 -8.39 3.79 16.21
CA GLU A 259 -7.72 4.99 16.76
C GLU A 259 -6.20 4.99 16.54
N LYS A 260 -5.66 3.94 15.91
CA LYS A 260 -4.27 3.88 15.45
C LYS A 260 -4.13 3.84 13.94
N CYS A 261 -5.23 3.67 13.21
CA CYS A 261 -5.18 3.48 11.77
C CYS A 261 -4.92 4.80 11.00
N ILE A 262 -3.72 4.93 10.44
CA ILE A 262 -3.28 6.08 9.63
C ILE A 262 -3.77 6.05 8.17
N HIS A 263 -4.73 5.19 7.83
CA HIS A 263 -5.27 5.01 6.47
C HIS A 263 -4.20 4.75 5.39
N CYS A 264 -3.10 4.05 5.74
CA CYS A 264 -2.03 3.74 4.78
C CYS A 264 -2.44 2.74 3.70
N ALA A 265 -3.55 2.01 3.89
CA ALA A 265 -4.08 0.94 3.03
C ALA A 265 -3.17 -0.29 2.84
N ALA A 266 -2.00 -0.35 3.49
CA ALA A 266 -1.05 -1.45 3.33
C ALA A 266 -1.65 -2.83 3.66
N CYS A 267 -2.52 -2.91 4.68
CA CYS A 267 -3.11 -4.18 5.11
C CYS A 267 -3.97 -4.88 4.04
N LEU A 268 -4.55 -4.14 3.09
CA LEU A 268 -5.27 -4.72 1.94
C LEU A 268 -4.36 -5.61 1.09
N TRP A 269 -3.08 -5.25 1.03
CA TRP A 269 -2.03 -5.89 0.23
C TRP A 269 -1.09 -6.79 1.05
N ASN A 270 -1.47 -7.15 2.28
CA ASN A 270 -0.66 -7.98 3.18
C ASN A 270 -1.33 -9.29 3.58
N CYS A 271 -2.52 -9.59 3.06
CA CYS A 271 -3.24 -10.79 3.43
C CYS A 271 -2.77 -11.99 2.57
N ALA A 272 -2.40 -13.08 3.24
CA ALA A 272 -1.94 -14.33 2.61
C ALA A 272 -3.09 -15.22 2.07
N TYR A 273 -4.33 -14.74 2.10
CA TYR A 273 -5.50 -15.49 1.66
C TYR A 273 -6.37 -14.65 0.73
N ALA A 274 -6.76 -15.26 -0.38
CA ALA A 274 -7.81 -14.74 -1.25
C ALA A 274 -9.16 -14.74 -0.51
N ARG A 275 -10.03 -13.76 -0.84
CA ARG A 275 -11.41 -13.70 -0.35
C ARG A 275 -12.21 -14.88 -0.88
N GLU A 276 -12.09 -15.12 -2.18
CA GLU A 276 -12.70 -16.19 -2.93
C GLU A 276 -11.63 -16.81 -3.81
N GLU A 277 -11.77 -18.10 -4.11
CA GLU A 277 -10.81 -18.79 -4.97
C GLU A 277 -10.82 -18.16 -6.37
N GLY A 278 -9.64 -17.81 -6.89
CA GLY A 278 -9.48 -17.13 -8.17
C GLY A 278 -9.76 -15.63 -8.17
N SER A 279 -10.08 -15.03 -7.03
CA SER A 279 -10.26 -13.58 -6.89
C SER A 279 -8.95 -12.88 -6.55
N ASP A 280 -8.73 -11.68 -7.11
CA ASP A 280 -7.64 -10.77 -6.70
C ASP A 280 -7.90 -10.11 -5.34
N LEU A 281 -9.13 -10.20 -4.83
CA LEU A 281 -9.50 -9.67 -3.51
C LEU A 281 -8.94 -10.56 -2.41
N THR A 282 -8.53 -9.95 -1.30
CA THR A 282 -8.03 -10.68 -0.14
C THR A 282 -9.05 -10.76 0.99
N ASN A 283 -8.74 -11.55 2.02
CA ASN A 283 -9.60 -11.69 3.20
C ASN A 283 -9.72 -10.40 4.05
N VAL A 284 -8.93 -9.38 3.73
CA VAL A 284 -9.07 -8.03 4.31
C VAL A 284 -9.95 -7.19 3.38
N ASP A 285 -10.93 -6.50 3.96
CA ASP A 285 -11.83 -5.62 3.24
C ASP A 285 -11.89 -4.24 3.89
N PHE A 286 -12.08 -3.20 3.08
CA PHE A 286 -12.32 -1.85 3.59
C PHE A 286 -13.79 -1.48 3.46
N ARG A 287 -14.32 -0.85 4.51
CA ARG A 287 -15.68 -0.31 4.54
C ARG A 287 -15.67 1.16 4.89
N ALA A 288 -16.79 1.82 4.62
CA ALA A 288 -16.99 3.18 5.11
C ALA A 288 -16.93 3.17 6.64
N GLY A 289 -16.11 4.04 7.20
CA GLY A 289 -15.94 4.19 8.64
C GLY A 289 -14.98 5.32 8.93
N SER A 290 -14.83 5.65 10.22
CA SER A 290 -13.93 6.71 10.66
C SER A 290 -12.55 6.16 10.97
N GLY A 291 -11.54 6.98 10.70
CA GLY A 291 -10.17 6.82 11.15
C GLY A 291 -9.38 8.08 10.86
N GLY A 292 -8.08 8.06 11.09
CA GLY A 292 -7.38 9.29 11.46
C GLY A 292 -6.70 10.02 10.31
N LEU A 293 -7.01 11.32 10.25
CA LEU A 293 -6.08 12.34 9.82
C LEU A 293 -4.81 12.24 10.68
N HIS A 294 -3.68 11.95 10.05
CA HIS A 294 -2.38 11.77 10.69
C HIS A 294 -1.45 12.90 10.24
N SER A 295 -1.60 14.07 10.85
CA SER A 295 -0.61 15.14 10.77
C SER A 295 -0.69 16.06 12.00
N ASN A 296 0.42 16.21 12.72
CA ASN A 296 0.61 17.27 13.72
C ASN A 296 1.13 18.57 13.10
N VAL A 297 1.49 18.57 11.81
CA VAL A 297 2.07 19.70 11.09
C VAL A 297 1.14 20.05 9.93
N ASN A 298 0.39 21.15 10.09
CA ASN A 298 -0.39 21.76 9.01
C ASN A 298 0.52 22.60 8.10
#